data_AF-A0A6F8TG53-F1
#
_entry.id   AF-A0A6F8TG53-F1
#
_cell.length_a   1.000
_cell.length_b   1.000
_cell.length_c   1.000
_cell.angle_alpha   90.00
_cell.angle_beta   90.00
_cell.angle_gamma   90.00
#
_symmetry.space_group_name_H-M   'P 1'
#
loop_
_entity.id
_entity.type
_entity.pdbx_description
1 polymer ?
#
loop_
_entity_poly.entity_id
_entity_poly.type
_entity_poly.pdbx_seq_one_letter_code
_entity_poly.pdbx_strand_id
1 'polypeptide(L)'
;MPIQKAFIEVSKQYTSIREPFQEYTNWLINLLNSLLVELDIKDPTPLTHIIISIIDGIIIDGTIDKDLIDPSKKWQYIEYLIKTENP
;
A
#
# COMPACT_ATOMS: atom_id res chain seq x y z
N MET A 1 -7.47 5.89 -1.33
CA MET A 1 -6.68 5.35 -0.19
C MET A 1 -6.70 6.33 0.99
N PRO A 2 -6.84 5.86 2.23
CA PRO A 2 -6.87 6.70 3.43
C PRO A 2 -5.64 7.59 3.63
N ILE A 3 -4.42 7.09 3.36
CA ILE A 3 -3.19 7.90 3.46
C ILE A 3 -3.20 9.03 2.44
N GLN A 4 -3.67 8.78 1.21
CA GLN A 4 -3.82 9.80 0.18
C GLN A 4 -4.82 10.90 0.60
N LYS A 5 -5.90 10.55 1.30
CA LYS A 5 -6.89 11.53 1.80
C LYS A 5 -6.30 12.42 2.89
N ALA A 6 -5.67 11.82 3.90
CA ALA A 6 -4.99 12.56 4.96
C ALA A 6 -3.90 13.47 4.40
N PHE A 7 -3.13 12.99 3.42
CA PHE A 7 -2.12 13.78 2.74
C PHE A 7 -2.70 14.95 1.92
N ILE A 8 -3.80 14.76 1.18
CA ILE A 8 -4.46 15.85 0.44
C ILE A 8 -4.90 16.96 1.41
N GLU A 9 -5.31 16.60 2.62
CA GLU A 9 -5.74 17.56 3.64
C GLU A 9 -4.55 18.34 4.24
N VAL A 10 -3.45 17.66 4.56
CA VAL A 10 -2.24 18.29 5.13
C VAL A 10 -1.45 19.08 4.08
N SER A 11 -1.38 18.59 2.84
CA SER A 11 -0.65 19.25 1.74
C SER A 11 -1.28 20.56 1.28
N LYS A 12 -2.56 20.82 1.63
CA LYS A 12 -3.18 22.15 1.48
C LYS A 12 -2.59 23.19 2.42
N GLN A 13 -2.11 22.77 3.59
CA GLN A 13 -1.47 23.65 4.58
C GLN A 13 0.06 23.69 4.44
N TYR A 14 0.67 22.59 3.99
CA TYR A 14 2.11 22.46 3.83
C TYR A 14 2.45 21.97 2.42
N THR A 15 2.73 22.87 1.50
CA THR A 15 3.10 22.51 0.12
C THR A 15 4.47 21.82 0.02
N SER A 16 5.36 22.04 0.99
CA SER A 16 6.71 21.43 1.04
C SER A 16 6.71 19.91 1.22
N ILE A 17 5.65 19.34 1.79
CA ILE A 17 5.53 17.89 1.95
C ILE A 17 5.01 17.21 0.67
N ARG A 18 4.59 17.99 -0.33
CA ARG A 18 3.86 17.46 -1.48
C ARG A 18 4.74 16.58 -2.37
N GLU A 19 5.91 17.10 -2.71
CA GLU A 19 6.87 16.46 -3.59
C GLU A 19 7.50 15.21 -2.94
N PRO A 20 8.01 15.25 -1.69
CA PRO A 20 8.52 14.05 -1.01
C PRO A 20 7.51 12.90 -0.91
N PHE A 21 6.24 13.22 -0.69
CA PHE A 21 5.18 12.21 -0.60
C PHE A 21 4.84 11.60 -1.97
N GLN A 22 4.82 12.42 -3.02
CA GLN A 22 4.64 11.93 -4.39
C GLN A 22 5.80 11.03 -4.80
N GLU A 23 7.04 11.39 -4.47
CA GLU A 23 8.23 10.57 -4.68
C GLU A 23 8.12 9.23 -3.94
N TYR A 24 7.75 9.24 -2.66
CA TYR A 24 7.53 8.02 -1.88
C TYR A 24 6.44 7.13 -2.49
N THR A 25 5.31 7.71 -2.87
CA THR A 25 4.19 6.96 -3.45
C THR A 25 4.59 6.32 -4.78
N ASN A 26 5.29 7.06 -5.64
CA ASN A 26 5.79 6.56 -6.91
C ASN A 26 6.83 5.46 -6.71
N TRP A 27 7.76 5.63 -5.77
CA TRP A 27 8.74 4.61 -5.42
C TRP A 27 8.06 3.31 -4.96
N LEU A 28 7.06 3.39 -4.08
CA LEU A 28 6.36 2.22 -3.56
C LEU A 28 5.57 1.50 -4.66
N ILE A 29 4.87 2.24 -5.52
CA ILE A 29 4.16 1.68 -6.68
C ILE A 29 5.14 0.97 -7.62
N ASN A 30 6.28 1.58 -7.93
CA ASN A 30 7.28 1.00 -8.82
C ASN A 30 7.92 -0.25 -8.23
N LEU A 31 8.21 -0.25 -6.92
CA LEU A 31 8.74 -1.41 -6.21
C LEU A 31 7.76 -2.58 -6.28
N LEU A 32 6.50 -2.35 -5.93
CA LEU A 32 5.47 -3.39 -5.94
C LEU A 32 5.21 -3.92 -7.35
N ASN A 33 5.07 -3.05 -8.34
CA ASN A 33 4.93 -3.48 -9.73
C ASN A 33 6.12 -4.34 -10.18
N SER A 34 7.36 -3.96 -9.83
CA SER A 34 8.55 -4.74 -10.20
C SER A 34 8.54 -6.13 -9.57
N LEU A 35 8.21 -6.23 -8.28
CA LEU A 35 8.11 -7.51 -7.57
C LEU A 35 7.01 -8.40 -8.14
N LEU A 36 5.87 -7.83 -8.52
CA LEU A 36 4.76 -8.61 -9.11
C LEU A 36 5.08 -9.08 -10.53
N VAL A 37 5.81 -8.28 -11.32
CA VAL A 37 6.33 -8.70 -12.63
C VAL A 37 7.34 -9.86 -12.46
N GLU A 38 8.22 -9.81 -11.47
CA GLU A 38 9.13 -10.91 -11.15
C GLU A 38 8.38 -12.21 -10.75
N LEU A 39 7.15 -12.09 -10.29
CA LEU A 39 6.25 -13.21 -9.96
C LEU A 39 5.36 -13.65 -11.15
N ASP A 40 5.67 -13.19 -12.38
CA ASP A 40 4.96 -13.52 -13.62
C ASP A 40 3.50 -13.04 -13.69
N ILE A 41 3.15 -12.00 -12.91
CA ILE A 41 1.81 -11.39 -12.95
C ILE A 41 1.70 -10.46 -14.16
N LYS A 42 0.81 -10.80 -15.09
CA LYS A 42 0.64 -10.08 -16.37
C LYS A 42 0.11 -8.65 -16.25
N ASP A 43 -0.74 -8.38 -15.27
CA ASP A 43 -1.22 -7.01 -14.98
C ASP A 43 -1.07 -6.73 -13.48
N PRO A 44 0.10 -6.24 -13.04
CA PRO A 44 0.39 -6.03 -11.63
C PRO A 44 -0.29 -4.78 -11.04
N THR A 45 -0.90 -3.93 -11.89
CA THR A 45 -1.43 -2.62 -11.50
C THR A 45 -2.58 -2.71 -10.49
N PRO A 46 -3.62 -3.54 -10.71
CA PRO A 46 -4.72 -3.69 -9.77
C PRO A 46 -4.25 -4.23 -8.43
N LEU A 47 -3.39 -5.26 -8.45
CA LEU A 47 -2.86 -5.89 -7.25
C LEU A 47 -1.95 -4.95 -6.47
N THR A 48 -1.13 -4.14 -7.13
CA THR A 48 -0.34 -3.07 -6.51
C THR A 48 -1.22 -2.10 -5.74
N HIS A 49 -2.32 -1.62 -6.33
CA HIS A 49 -3.24 -0.73 -5.64
C HIS A 49 -3.93 -1.37 -4.44
N ILE A 50 -4.25 -2.66 -4.51
CA ILE A 50 -4.82 -3.44 -3.40
C ILE A 50 -3.80 -3.57 -2.27
N ILE A 51 -2.56 -3.96 -2.58
CA ILE A 51 -1.48 -4.12 -1.61
C ILE A 51 -1.20 -2.80 -0.88
N ILE A 52 -1.11 -1.67 -1.59
CA ILE A 52 -0.91 -0.35 -0.96
C ILE A 52 -2.10 -0.02 -0.06
N SER A 53 -3.34 -0.32 -0.47
CA SER A 53 -4.52 -0.08 0.36
C SER A 53 -4.53 -0.93 1.64
N ILE A 54 -4.00 -2.15 1.60
CA ILE A 54 -3.81 -3.00 2.78
C ILE A 54 -2.77 -2.38 3.70
N ILE A 55 -1.59 -2.02 3.16
CA ILE A 55 -0.50 -1.36 3.90
C ILE A 55 -1.00 -0.08 4.58
N ASP A 56 -1.75 0.76 3.88
CA ASP A 56 -2.41 1.95 4.42
C ASP A 56 -3.26 1.60 5.65
N GLY A 57 -4.08 0.55 5.55
CA GLY A 57 -4.87 0.04 6.66
C GLY A 57 -4.02 -0.43 7.83
N ILE A 58 -2.90 -1.11 7.58
CA ILE A 58 -1.97 -1.54 8.64
C ILE A 58 -1.36 -0.35 9.38
N ILE A 59 -0.89 0.66 8.63
CA ILE A 59 -0.26 1.84 9.21
C ILE A 59 -1.27 2.59 10.07
N ILE A 60 -2.50 2.78 9.58
CA ILE A 60 -3.57 3.46 10.32
C ILE A 60 -3.93 2.68 11.59
N ASP A 61 -4.21 1.38 11.48
CA ASP A 61 -4.54 0.54 12.62
C ASP A 61 -3.42 0.61 13.68
N GLY A 62 -2.16 0.53 13.26
CA GLY A 62 -1.00 0.55 14.16
C GLY A 62 -0.70 1.91 14.78
N THR A 63 -1.15 3.00 14.15
CA THR A 63 -1.10 4.34 14.75
C THR A 63 -2.25 4.60 15.73
N ILE A 64 -3.37 3.88 15.61
CA ILE A 64 -4.53 4.01 16.49
C ILE A 64 -4.39 3.10 17.71
N ASP A 65 -3.99 1.83 17.51
CA ASP A 65 -3.80 0.87 18.59
C ASP A 65 -2.83 -0.26 18.16
N LYS A 66 -1.67 -0.32 18.83
CA LYS A 66 -0.59 -1.25 18.48
C LYS A 66 -0.94 -2.72 18.75
N ASP A 67 -1.87 -2.98 19.67
CA ASP A 67 -2.29 -4.33 20.06
C ASP A 67 -3.40 -4.89 19.16
N LEU A 68 -3.95 -4.08 18.25
CA LEU A 68 -5.01 -4.46 17.31
C LEU A 68 -4.49 -5.03 15.97
N ILE A 69 -3.18 -4.98 15.73
CA ILE A 69 -2.58 -5.59 14.54
C ILE A 69 -2.28 -7.06 14.84
N ASP A 70 -2.97 -7.97 14.14
CA ASP A 70 -2.53 -9.37 13.98
C ASP A 70 -1.76 -9.48 12.65
N PRO A 71 -0.40 -9.44 12.67
CA PRO A 71 0.40 -9.43 11.45
C PRO A 71 0.22 -10.72 10.64
N SER A 72 -0.05 -11.84 11.32
CA SER A 72 -0.21 -13.15 10.70
C SER A 72 -1.44 -13.20 9.80
N LYS A 73 -2.57 -12.66 10.27
CA LYS A 73 -3.80 -12.59 9.46
C LYS A 73 -3.66 -11.68 8.25
N LYS A 74 -2.94 -10.57 8.40
CA LYS A 74 -2.71 -9.62 7.29
C LYS A 74 -1.81 -10.23 6.22
N TRP A 75 -0.77 -10.97 6.63
CA TRP A 75 0.09 -11.70 5.70
C TRP A 75 -0.64 -12.85 5.00
N GLN A 76 -1.49 -13.60 5.72
CA GLN A 76 -2.33 -14.64 5.14
C GLN A 76 -3.29 -14.09 4.06
N TYR A 77 -3.83 -12.89 4.26
CA TYR A 77 -4.69 -12.25 3.26
C TYR A 77 -3.91 -11.82 2.01
N ILE A 78 -2.69 -11.30 2.17
CA ILE A 78 -1.80 -10.98 1.04
C ILE A 78 -1.44 -12.25 0.26
N GLU A 79 -1.07 -13.34 0.95
CA GLU A 79 -0.81 -14.63 0.30
C GLU A 79 -2.02 -15.18 -0.45
N TYR A 80 -3.23 -15.04 0.12
CA TYR A 80 -4.46 -15.49 -0.52
C TYR A 80 -4.69 -14.76 -1.85
N LEU A 81 -4.50 -13.43 -1.87
CA LEU A 81 -4.67 -12.61 -3.08
C LEU A 81 -3.66 -12.98 -4.17
N ILE A 82 -2.39 -13.17 -3.80
CA ILE A 82 -1.35 -13.61 -4.75
C ILE A 82 -1.70 -14.96 -5.38
N LYS A 83 -2.23 -15.90 -4.58
CA LYS A 83 -2.63 -17.24 -5.06
C LYS A 83 -3.91 -17.23 -5.91
N THR A 84 -4.79 -16.24 -5.76
CA THR A 84 -6.03 -16.16 -6.55
C THR A 84 -5.82 -15.50 -7.92
N GLU A 85 -4.82 -14.63 -8.08
CA GLU A 85 -4.50 -14.03 -9.38
C GLU A 85 -3.62 -14.88 -10.29
N ASN A 86 -2.95 -15.91 -9.75
CA ASN A 86 -2.13 -16.83 -10.52
C ASN A 86 -2.56 -18.30 -10.27
N PRO A 87 -3.55 -18.83 -11.03
CA PRO A 87 -4.03 -20.20 -10.88
C PRO A 87 -3.05 -21.27 -11.38
#